data_AF-A0AAU4IL34-F1
#
_entry.id   AF-A0AAU4IL34-F1
#
_cell.length_a   1.000
_cell.length_b   1.000
_cell.length_c   1.000
_cell.angle_alpha   90.00
_cell.angle_beta   90.00
_cell.angle_gamma   90.00
#
_symmetry.space_group_name_H-M   'P 1'
#
loop_
_entity.id
_entity.type
_entity.pdbx_description
1 polymer ?
#
loop_
_entity_poly.entity_id
_entity_poly.type
_entity_poly.pdbx_seq_one_letter_code
_entity_poly.pdbx_strand_id
1 'polypeptide(L)' 'MASYLIKYLDGEDEVVQAETLERFGDQYIGFTDGASVAFIPRGNVRSIVRQDASDERGE' A
#
# COMPACT_ATOMS: atom_id res chain seq x y z
N MET A 1 8.98 -8.70 -3.91
CA MET A 1 7.58 -8.26 -3.73
C MET A 1 7.60 -6.82 -3.27
N ALA A 2 6.77 -5.95 -3.83
CA ALA A 2 6.70 -4.56 -3.37
C ALA A 2 5.98 -4.51 -2.02
N SER A 3 6.30 -3.50 -1.21
CA SER A 3 5.51 -3.17 -0.02
C SER A 3 4.95 -1.77 -0.12
N TYR A 4 3.82 -1.52 0.53
CA TYR A 4 3.16 -0.24 0.57
C TYR A 4 2.97 0.17 2.03
N LEU A 5 3.57 1.28 2.44
CA LEU A 5 3.31 1.89 3.73
C LEU A 5 2.06 2.76 3.61
N ILE A 6 1.00 2.37 4.31
CA ILE A 6 -0.26 3.09 4.39
C ILE A 6 -0.23 3.90 5.69
N LYS A 7 -0.36 5.23 5.58
CA LYS A 7 -0.51 6.11 6.74
C LYS A 7 -1.96 6.51 6.86
N TYR A 8 -2.55 6.27 8.00
CA TYR A 8 -3.95 6.59 8.28
C TYR A 8 -4.11 8.00 8.86
N LEU A 9 -5.35 8.49 8.86
CA LEU A 9 -5.70 9.81 9.38
C LEU A 9 -5.63 9.91 10.91
N ASP A 10 -5.83 8.78 11.60
CA ASP A 10 -5.76 8.64 13.06
C ASP A 10 -4.31 8.63 13.60
N GLY A 11 -3.33 8.48 12.71
CA GLY A 11 -1.91 8.43 13.04
C GLY A 11 -1.31 7.04 13.02
N GLU A 12 -2.13 5.99 12.86
CA GLU A 12 -1.65 4.62 12.70
C GLU A 12 -1.05 4.41 11.30
N ASP A 13 -0.22 3.38 11.16
CA ASP A 13 0.28 2.93 9.89
C ASP A 13 0.26 1.40 9.77
N GLU A 14 0.15 0.93 8.52
CA GLU A 14 0.30 -0.50 8.21
C GLU A 14 1.16 -0.68 6.97
N VAL A 15 1.79 -1.85 6.86
CA VAL A 15 2.55 -2.26 5.68
C VAL A 15 1.78 -3.35 4.95
N VAL A 16 1.39 -3.07 3.71
CA VAL A 16 0.73 -4.03 2.83
C VAL A 16 1.74 -4.60 1.85
N GLN A 17 1.85 -5.92 1.84
CA GLN A 17 2.67 -6.66 0.89
C GLN A 17 1.80 -7.01 -0.33
N ALA A 18 2.04 -6.33 -1.46
CA ALA A 18 1.28 -6.50 -2.69
C ALA A 18 2.15 -6.19 -3.91
N GLU A 19 1.84 -6.75 -5.07
CA GLU A 19 2.51 -6.40 -6.32
C GLU A 19 2.03 -5.05 -6.83
N THR A 20 0.70 -4.88 -6.89
CA THR A 20 0.04 -3.63 -7.27
C THR A 20 -0.93 -3.17 -6.19
N LEU A 21 -1.12 -1.86 -6.10
CA LEU A 21 -2.16 -1.24 -5.29
C LEU A 21 -2.97 -0.32 -6.18
N GLU A 22 -4.23 -0.66 -6.40
CA GLU A 22 -5.11 0.01 -7.35
C GLU A 22 -6.31 0.64 -6.64
N ARG A 23 -6.83 1.74 -7.18
CA ARG A 23 -7.98 2.42 -6.61
C ARG A 23 -9.27 1.93 -7.26
N PHE A 24 -10.18 1.44 -6.44
CA PHE A 24 -11.54 1.05 -6.83
C PHE A 24 -12.55 1.87 -6.03
N GLY A 25 -13.10 2.92 -6.63
CA GLY A 25 -14.07 3.79 -5.95
C GLY A 25 -13.50 4.48 -4.71
N ASP A 26 -14.00 4.08 -3.55
CA ASP A 26 -13.70 4.57 -2.21
C ASP A 26 -12.68 3.70 -1.44
N GLN A 27 -12.04 2.74 -2.10
CA GLN A 27 -11.02 1.88 -1.51
C GLN A 27 -9.79 1.76 -2.42
N TYR A 28 -8.66 1.44 -1.80
CA TYR A 28 -7.49 0.89 -2.47
C TYR A 28 -7.48 -0.63 -2.26
N ILE A 29 -7.22 -1.39 -3.31
CA ILE A 29 -7.16 -2.85 -3.27
C ILE A 29 -5.74 -3.25 -3.66
N GLY A 30 -5.11 -4.06 -2.80
CA GLY A 30 -3.81 -4.67 -3.09
C GLY A 30 -3.98 -6.01 -3.79
N PHE A 31 -3.15 -6.28 -4.79
CA PHE A 31 -3.17 -7.54 -5.54
C PHE A 31 -1.82 -8.24 -5.51
N THR A 32 -1.87 -9.57 -5.43
CA THR A 32 -0.72 -10.48 -5.59
C THR A 32 -1.16 -11.62 -6.50
N ASP A 33 -0.45 -11.86 -7.60
CA ASP A 33 -0.80 -12.89 -8.59
C ASP A 33 -2.25 -12.77 -9.11
N GLY A 34 -2.75 -11.54 -9.21
CA GLY A 34 -4.14 -11.25 -9.63
C GLY A 34 -5.22 -11.51 -8.57
N ALA A 35 -4.85 -12.00 -7.38
CA ALA A 35 -5.76 -12.16 -6.24
C ALA A 35 -5.72 -10.91 -5.34
N SER A 36 -6.87 -10.48 -4.84
CA SER A 36 -6.95 -9.38 -3.86
C SER A 36 -6.46 -9.84 -2.49
N VAL A 37 -5.49 -9.12 -1.92
CA VAL A 37 -4.86 -9.44 -0.62
C VAL A 37 -5.11 -8.41 0.46
N ALA A 38 -5.51 -7.18 0.10
CA ALA A 38 -5.80 -6.11 1.05
C ALA A 38 -6.92 -5.20 0.54
N PHE A 39 -7.73 -4.68 1.47
CA PHE A 39 -8.83 -3.74 1.19
C PHE A 39 -8.70 -2.55 2.14
N ILE A 40 -8.38 -1.38 1.60
CA ILE A 40 -7.99 -0.20 2.38
C ILE A 40 -9.00 0.93 2.11
N PRO A 41 -9.84 1.31 3.09
CA PRO A 41 -10.80 2.39 2.92
C PRO A 41 -10.11 3.73 2.68
N ARG A 42 -10.29 4.33 1.50
CA ARG A 42 -9.65 5.60 1.12
C ARG A 42 -10.01 6.74 2.06
N GLY A 43 -11.23 6.72 2.62
CA GLY A 43 -11.68 7.72 3.58
C GLY A 43 -10.80 7.84 4.82
N ASN A 44 -10.05 6.78 5.17
CA ASN A 44 -9.19 6.75 6.34
C ASN A 44 -7.71 6.98 5.98
N VAL A 45 -7.35 6.98 4.70
CA VAL A 45 -5.95 7.05 4.25
C VAL A 45 -5.47 8.49 4.14
N ARG A 46 -4.36 8.80 4.81
CA ARG A 46 -3.63 10.07 4.67
C ARG A 46 -2.65 10.03 3.50
N SER A 47 -1.87 8.97 3.39
CA SER A 47 -0.86 8.83 2.32
C SER A 47 -0.48 7.37 2.09
N ILE A 48 -0.07 7.04 0.87
CA ILE A 48 0.42 5.72 0.49
C ILE A 48 1.81 5.89 -0.12
N VAL A 49 2.79 5.13 0.38
CA VAL A 49 4.16 5.12 -0.14
C VAL A 49 4.51 3.73 -0.60
N ARG A 50 4.82 3.56 -1.89
CA ARG A 50 5.41 2.31 -2.38
C ARG A 50 6.87 2.26 -1.93
N GLN A 51 7.20 1.17 -1.25
CA GLN A 51 8.55 0.80 -0.84
C GLN A 51 8.98 -0.31 -1.79
N ASP A 52 9.75 0.06 -2.80
CA ASP A 52 10.44 -0.93 -3.61
C ASP A 52 11.58 -1.55 -2.77
N ALA A 53 11.80 -2.86 -2.90
CA ALA A 53 12.89 -3.57 -2.22
C ALA A 53 14.29 -3.20 -2.77
N SER A 54 14.47 -1.98 -3.27
CA SER A 54 15.67 -1.52 -3.95
C SER A 54 15.84 -0.02 -3.75
N ASP A 55 16.23 0.35 -2.53
CA ASP A 55 17.13 1.48 -2.33
C ASP A 55 18.09 1.17 -1.17
N GLU A 56 18.89 0.13 -1.37
CA GLU A 56 20.30 0.18 -0.97
C GLU A 56 21.09 0.87 -2.09
N ARG A 57 20.85 2.17 -2.30
CA ARG A 57 21.87 3.09 -2.80
C ARG A 57 22.29 3.89 -1.57
N GLY A 58 23.39 3.58 -0.89
CA GLY A 58 24.71 3.46 -1.47
C GLY A 58 25.18 4.84 -1.91
N GLU A 59 25.41 5.73 -0.93
CA GLU A 59 26.37 6.84 -0.96
C GLU A 59 26.67 7.31 0.48
#